data_AF-A0A226ERU0-F1
#
_entry.id   AF-A0A226ERU0-F1
#
_cell.length_a   1.000
_cell.length_b   1.000
_cell.length_c   1.000
_cell.angle_alpha   90.00
_cell.angle_beta   90.00
_cell.angle_gamma   90.00
#
_symmetry.space_group_name_H-M   'P 1'
#
loop_
_entity.id
_entity.type
_entity.pdbx_description
1 polymer ?
#
loop_
_entity_poly.entity_id
_entity_poly.type
_entity_poly.pdbx_seq_one_letter_code
_entity_poly.pdbx_strand_id
1 'polypeptide(L)'
;MQPTLHFVLLCTIGVLHFQDGVFAAEEKPCNAVVADLTKKQLGGISACTKALKFKDAKEKAKKTTCIMKCVLKKEALLDEKGQLTLEQFDKFLAKHFPDSMTEKANSTFRPCVDGALKGMDDTEEFCKDYDPMIKCLLSTFPNESDKSCKQIMADMTKRQLSGITKCIKGMKFKNGKEKAAKMNCIMKCAMENEGLVSKTGDISREQIDEILIREFPSSLLERANATFQPCVEKYAGTMDANPETDPLCATYDPVIKCLISALPNLCPPA
;
A
#
# COMPACT_ATOMS: atom_id res chain seq x y z
N MET A 1 -6.07 2.52 19.59
CA MET A 1 -5.56 3.37 18.49
C MET A 1 -4.82 2.42 17.55
N GLN A 2 -5.09 2.22 16.25
CA GLN A 2 -5.72 2.94 15.14
C GLN A 2 -6.54 1.94 14.30
N PRO A 3 -7.72 2.33 13.77
CA PRO A 3 -8.11 1.83 12.45
C PRO A 3 -8.66 2.94 11.53
N THR A 4 -8.45 4.21 11.84
CA THR A 4 -8.95 5.33 11.02
C THR A 4 -7.95 5.85 9.97
N LEU A 5 -6.76 5.26 9.86
CA LEU A 5 -5.70 5.70 8.94
C LEU A 5 -5.59 4.82 7.67
N HIS A 6 -6.15 3.61 7.66
CA HIS A 6 -6.15 2.72 6.49
C HIS A 6 -7.14 3.14 5.39
N PHE A 7 -8.03 4.08 5.68
CA PHE A 7 -9.04 4.58 4.75
C PHE A 7 -8.56 5.76 3.89
N VAL A 8 -7.34 6.26 4.14
CA VAL A 8 -6.80 7.52 3.58
C VAL A 8 -5.64 7.28 2.60
N LEU A 9 -5.26 6.02 2.36
CA LEU A 9 -4.05 5.65 1.63
C LEU A 9 -4.31 4.68 0.45
N LEU A 10 -5.47 4.78 -0.20
CA LEU A 10 -5.92 3.85 -1.25
C LEU A 10 -6.40 4.55 -2.53
N CYS A 11 -5.95 5.78 -2.82
CA CYS A 11 -6.28 6.40 -4.13
C CYS A 11 -5.10 7.04 -4.93
N THR A 12 -3.84 6.85 -4.54
CA THR A 12 -2.72 7.17 -5.43
C THR A 12 -1.89 5.95 -5.82
N ILE A 13 -2.07 5.42 -7.04
CA ILE A 13 -1.08 5.14 -8.11
C ILE A 13 -1.60 4.00 -9.01
N GLY A 14 -2.30 4.37 -10.08
CA GLY A 14 -2.57 3.51 -11.24
C GLY A 14 -1.87 4.08 -12.48
N VAL A 15 -0.61 3.73 -12.71
CA VAL A 15 0.12 3.99 -13.96
C VAL A 15 1.04 2.81 -14.20
N LEU A 16 0.85 2.06 -15.29
CA LEU A 16 1.92 1.49 -16.13
C LEU A 16 1.43 0.57 -17.29
N HIS A 17 0.14 0.58 -17.67
CA HIS A 17 -0.33 -0.14 -18.89
C HIS A 17 -1.09 0.76 -19.88
N PHE A 18 -0.57 1.95 -20.14
CA PHE A 18 -1.10 2.84 -21.19
C PHE A 18 0.03 3.42 -22.01
N GLN A 19 0.65 2.59 -22.83
CA GLN A 19 1.20 3.04 -24.10
C GLN A 19 0.39 2.33 -25.17
N ASP A 20 -0.50 3.07 -25.82
CA ASP A 20 -0.58 3.11 -27.28
C ASP A 20 -1.60 4.18 -27.71
N GLY A 21 -1.11 5.17 -28.47
CA GLY A 21 -1.88 5.73 -29.58
C GLY A 21 -2.53 7.12 -29.45
N VAL A 22 -1.83 8.10 -30.03
CA VAL A 22 -2.30 9.16 -30.96
C VAL A 22 -3.08 10.39 -30.42
N PHE A 23 -2.42 11.54 -30.58
CA PHE A 23 -2.84 12.95 -30.60
C PHE A 23 -4.35 13.29 -30.67
N ALA A 24 -4.82 14.06 -29.67
CA ALA A 24 -5.70 15.24 -29.83
C ALA A 24 -5.87 15.98 -28.48
N ALA A 25 -5.56 17.28 -28.44
CA ALA A 25 -5.62 18.19 -27.27
C ALA A 25 -4.81 17.73 -26.03
N GLU A 26 -4.35 18.66 -25.20
CA GLU A 26 -3.60 18.33 -23.97
C GLU A 26 -4.57 17.78 -22.91
N GLU A 27 -5.07 16.56 -23.14
CA GLU A 27 -5.98 15.88 -22.23
C GLU A 27 -5.27 15.54 -20.92
N LYS A 28 -5.98 15.70 -19.79
CA LYS A 28 -5.43 15.34 -18.49
C LYS A 28 -5.03 13.85 -18.50
N PRO A 29 -3.76 13.53 -18.23
CA PRO A 29 -3.34 12.14 -18.17
C PRO A 29 -4.05 11.43 -17.00
N CYS A 30 -4.27 10.12 -17.13
CA CYS A 30 -5.09 9.33 -16.21
C CYS A 30 -4.65 9.48 -14.74
N ASN A 31 -3.34 9.60 -14.50
CA ASN A 31 -2.76 9.85 -13.18
C ASN A 31 -3.23 11.16 -12.55
N ALA A 32 -3.35 12.23 -13.33
CA ALA A 32 -3.82 13.52 -12.86
C ALA A 32 -5.32 13.45 -12.51
N VAL A 33 -6.11 12.72 -13.31
CA VAL A 33 -7.53 12.47 -13.04
C VAL A 33 -7.73 11.69 -11.73
N VAL A 34 -6.96 10.61 -11.55
CA VAL A 34 -6.97 9.79 -10.33
C VAL A 34 -6.53 10.60 -9.11
N ALA A 35 -5.46 11.38 -9.21
CA ALA A 35 -5.00 12.24 -8.12
C ALA A 35 -6.04 13.31 -7.73
N ASP A 36 -6.73 13.90 -8.70
CA ASP A 36 -7.82 14.85 -8.48
C ASP A 36 -9.01 14.19 -7.76
N LEU A 37 -9.42 13.00 -8.22
CA LEU A 37 -10.49 12.21 -7.60
C LEU A 37 -10.17 11.80 -6.16
N THR A 38 -8.92 11.40 -5.91
CA THR A 38 -8.40 11.08 -4.58
C THR A 38 -8.49 12.24 -3.63
N LYS A 39 -7.99 13.40 -4.06
CA LYS A 39 -8.01 14.60 -3.24
C LYS A 39 -9.45 14.99 -2.89
N LYS A 40 -10.38 14.85 -3.84
CA LYS A 40 -11.82 15.05 -3.61
C LYS A 40 -12.37 14.03 -2.61
N GLN A 41 -12.07 12.74 -2.77
CA GLN A 41 -12.51 11.69 -1.85
C GLN A 41 -12.01 11.92 -0.42
N LEU A 42 -10.73 12.25 -0.23
CA LEU A 42 -10.18 12.55 1.10
C LEU A 42 -10.80 13.80 1.73
N GLY A 43 -11.00 14.85 0.93
CA GLY A 43 -11.72 16.04 1.35
C GLY A 43 -13.16 15.72 1.75
N GLY A 44 -13.85 14.90 0.96
CA GLY A 44 -15.19 14.41 1.20
C GLY A 44 -15.30 13.59 2.49
N ILE A 45 -14.40 12.62 2.69
CA ILE A 45 -14.33 11.79 3.91
C ILE A 45 -14.15 12.68 5.15
N SER A 46 -13.23 13.65 5.09
CA SER A 46 -13.00 14.59 6.19
C SER A 46 -14.24 15.42 6.50
N ALA A 47 -14.89 15.97 5.47
CA ALA A 47 -16.10 16.77 5.62
C ALA A 47 -17.30 15.94 6.13
N CYS A 48 -17.48 14.73 5.61
CA CYS A 48 -18.56 13.81 6.02
C CYS A 48 -18.34 13.25 7.43
N THR A 49 -17.10 12.97 7.80
CA THR A 49 -16.77 12.59 9.18
C THR A 49 -17.17 13.67 10.18
N LYS A 50 -16.95 14.96 9.84
CA LYS A 50 -17.37 16.09 10.67
C LYS A 50 -18.89 16.27 10.68
N ALA A 51 -19.54 16.12 9.52
CA ALA A 51 -20.99 16.30 9.38
C ALA A 51 -21.80 15.24 10.15
N LEU A 52 -21.32 14.00 10.21
CA LEU A 52 -22.00 12.88 10.87
C LEU A 52 -21.90 12.90 12.41
N LYS A 53 -21.11 13.82 13.00
CA LYS A 53 -21.05 14.09 14.45
C LYS A 53 -20.99 12.83 15.33
N PHE A 54 -20.09 11.91 15.03
CA PHE A 54 -19.89 10.69 15.84
C PHE A 54 -19.56 11.02 17.30
N LYS A 55 -20.16 10.29 18.24
CA LYS A 55 -19.92 10.49 19.68
C LYS A 55 -18.53 10.02 20.10
N ASP A 56 -18.08 8.91 19.52
CA ASP A 56 -16.78 8.31 19.84
C ASP A 56 -16.19 7.51 18.66
N ALA A 57 -14.96 7.03 18.84
CA ALA A 57 -14.24 6.26 17.83
C ALA A 57 -14.87 4.89 17.53
N LYS A 58 -15.62 4.30 18.46
CA LYS A 58 -16.29 3.00 18.32
C LYS A 58 -17.55 3.14 17.46
N GLU A 59 -18.33 4.19 17.66
CA GLU A 59 -19.44 4.56 16.78
C GLU A 59 -18.94 4.87 15.37
N LYS A 60 -17.87 5.68 15.25
CA LYS A 60 -17.24 5.98 13.97
C LYS A 60 -16.82 4.72 13.22
N ALA A 61 -16.20 3.75 13.89
CA ALA A 61 -15.79 2.49 13.28
C ALA A 61 -16.99 1.71 12.73
N LYS A 62 -18.09 1.64 13.49
CA LYS A 62 -19.32 0.95 13.07
C LYS A 62 -20.07 1.65 11.93
N LYS A 63 -19.92 2.97 11.79
CA LYS A 63 -20.60 3.81 10.78
C LYS A 63 -19.66 4.29 9.68
N THR A 64 -18.56 3.58 9.43
CA THR A 64 -17.60 3.96 8.39
C THR A 64 -18.24 3.94 7.00
N THR A 65 -19.14 2.98 6.73
CA THR A 65 -19.90 2.92 5.47
C THR A 65 -20.84 4.12 5.30
N CYS A 66 -21.36 4.69 6.39
CA CYS A 66 -22.13 5.94 6.34
C CYS A 66 -21.29 7.16 5.94
N ILE A 67 -19.99 7.18 6.26
CA ILE A 67 -19.08 8.24 5.78
C ILE A 67 -19.00 8.18 4.26
N MET A 68 -18.84 6.98 3.70
CA MET A 68 -18.74 6.78 2.25
C MET A 68 -20.05 7.07 1.53
N LYS A 69 -21.21 6.65 2.09
CA LYS A 69 -22.53 7.05 1.61
C LYS A 69 -22.69 8.58 1.55
N CYS A 70 -22.25 9.29 2.59
CA CYS A 70 -22.26 10.76 2.60
C CYS A 70 -21.39 11.35 1.47
N VAL A 71 -20.23 10.77 1.18
CA VAL A 71 -19.38 11.20 0.06
C VAL A 71 -20.09 10.99 -1.27
N LEU A 72 -20.71 9.83 -1.48
CA LEU A 72 -21.46 9.53 -2.71
C LEU A 72 -22.63 10.50 -2.92
N LYS A 73 -23.37 10.87 -1.86
CA LYS A 73 -24.41 11.92 -1.94
C LYS A 73 -23.82 13.28 -2.32
N LYS A 74 -22.67 13.66 -1.72
CA LYS A 74 -22.03 14.96 -2.03
C LYS A 74 -21.48 15.06 -3.44
N GLU A 75 -21.03 13.96 -4.01
CA GLU A 75 -20.59 13.88 -5.41
C GLU A 75 -21.76 13.69 -6.39
N ALA A 76 -23.00 13.75 -5.91
CA ALA A 76 -24.23 13.58 -6.70
C ALA A 76 -24.34 12.23 -7.42
N LEU A 77 -23.65 11.20 -6.89
CA LEU A 77 -23.75 9.82 -7.35
C LEU A 77 -25.03 9.13 -6.85
N LEU A 78 -25.58 9.57 -5.72
CA LEU A 78 -26.84 9.05 -5.18
C LEU A 78 -27.96 10.06 -5.36
N ASP A 79 -29.17 9.58 -5.67
CA ASP A 79 -30.38 10.39 -5.76
C ASP A 79 -30.92 10.77 -4.37
N GLU A 80 -32.05 11.49 -4.34
CA GLU A 80 -32.68 11.91 -3.08
C GLU A 80 -33.16 10.72 -2.23
N LYS A 81 -33.38 9.56 -2.84
CA LYS A 81 -33.75 8.29 -2.19
C LYS A 81 -32.52 7.44 -1.83
N GLY A 82 -31.32 7.98 -1.99
CA GLY A 82 -30.06 7.28 -1.74
C GLY A 82 -29.74 6.17 -2.75
N GLN A 83 -30.43 6.10 -3.88
CA GLN A 83 -30.16 5.11 -4.93
C GLN A 83 -29.09 5.62 -5.89
N LEU A 84 -28.29 4.70 -6.43
CA LEU A 84 -27.43 4.97 -7.56
C LEU A 84 -28.22 4.72 -8.85
N THR A 85 -28.17 5.64 -9.79
CA THR A 85 -28.72 5.46 -11.15
C THR A 85 -27.62 5.49 -12.20
N LEU A 86 -27.89 4.85 -13.34
CA LEU A 86 -26.96 4.88 -14.47
C LEU A 86 -26.72 6.31 -14.97
N GLU A 87 -27.76 7.14 -14.99
CA GLU A 87 -27.64 8.54 -15.39
C GLU A 87 -26.69 9.33 -14.48
N GLN A 88 -26.78 9.13 -13.16
CA GLN A 88 -25.87 9.79 -12.21
C GLN A 88 -24.43 9.30 -12.35
N PHE A 89 -24.26 8.00 -12.60
CA PHE A 89 -22.95 7.42 -12.85
C PHE A 89 -22.32 7.95 -14.15
N ASP A 90 -23.08 8.02 -15.24
CA ASP A 90 -22.60 8.55 -16.52
C ASP A 90 -22.27 10.06 -16.41
N LYS A 91 -23.08 10.84 -15.67
CA LYS A 91 -22.78 12.24 -15.34
C LYS A 91 -21.49 12.38 -14.52
N PHE A 92 -21.27 11.47 -13.57
CA PHE A 92 -20.04 11.45 -12.79
C PHE A 92 -18.82 11.18 -13.67
N LEU A 93 -18.90 10.21 -14.58
CA LEU A 93 -17.82 9.92 -15.53
C LEU A 93 -17.52 11.13 -16.42
N ALA A 94 -18.52 11.71 -17.07
CA ALA A 94 -18.35 12.85 -17.96
C ALA A 94 -17.80 14.11 -17.27
N LYS A 95 -18.05 14.26 -15.96
CA LYS A 95 -17.56 15.39 -15.17
C LYS A 95 -16.09 15.24 -14.75
N HIS A 96 -15.60 14.02 -14.62
CA HIS A 96 -14.31 13.75 -13.97
C HIS A 96 -13.27 13.10 -14.88
N PHE A 97 -13.70 12.39 -15.93
CA PHE A 97 -12.82 11.73 -16.88
C PHE A 97 -12.86 12.49 -18.21
N PRO A 98 -11.72 12.61 -18.92
CA PRO A 98 -11.71 13.09 -20.29
C PRO A 98 -12.43 12.10 -21.19
N ASP A 99 -12.98 12.57 -22.32
CA ASP A 99 -13.79 11.77 -23.24
C ASP A 99 -13.04 10.50 -23.71
N SER A 100 -11.72 10.62 -23.95
CA SER A 100 -10.84 9.49 -24.31
C SER A 100 -10.76 8.37 -23.27
N MET A 101 -11.11 8.64 -22.01
CA MET A 101 -11.05 7.68 -20.90
C MET A 101 -12.43 7.21 -20.45
N THR A 102 -13.51 7.85 -20.91
CA THR A 102 -14.88 7.57 -20.45
C THR A 102 -15.31 6.14 -20.73
N GLU A 103 -15.00 5.59 -21.91
CA GLU A 103 -15.35 4.20 -22.25
C GLU A 103 -14.67 3.20 -21.31
N LYS A 104 -13.37 3.37 -21.06
CA LYS A 104 -12.62 2.50 -20.15
C LYS A 104 -13.05 2.68 -18.70
N ALA A 105 -13.33 3.90 -18.26
CA ALA A 105 -13.85 4.16 -16.93
C ALA A 105 -15.22 3.50 -16.75
N ASN A 106 -16.09 3.58 -17.76
CA ASN A 106 -17.37 2.90 -17.79
C ASN A 106 -17.17 1.38 -17.68
N SER A 107 -16.41 0.74 -18.57
CA SER A 107 -16.20 -0.71 -18.55
C SER A 107 -15.59 -1.21 -17.23
N THR A 108 -14.80 -0.37 -16.57
CA THR A 108 -14.14 -0.66 -15.30
C THR A 108 -15.13 -0.64 -14.13
N PHE A 109 -15.87 0.45 -13.94
CA PHE A 109 -16.74 0.62 -12.75
C PHE A 109 -18.18 0.13 -12.95
N ARG A 110 -18.65 0.00 -14.21
CA ARG A 110 -20.02 -0.40 -14.53
C ARG A 110 -20.46 -1.73 -13.89
N PRO A 111 -19.63 -2.78 -13.82
CA PRO A 111 -20.00 -4.02 -13.13
C PRO A 111 -20.35 -3.82 -11.65
N CYS A 112 -19.68 -2.89 -10.96
CA CYS A 112 -19.98 -2.53 -9.57
C CYS A 112 -21.27 -1.73 -9.43
N VAL A 113 -21.52 -0.85 -10.39
CA VAL A 113 -22.73 -0.02 -10.44
C VAL A 113 -23.94 -0.92 -10.69
N ASP A 114 -23.90 -1.76 -11.71
CA ASP A 114 -24.99 -2.65 -12.10
C ASP A 114 -25.39 -3.62 -10.97
N GLY A 115 -24.40 -4.11 -10.20
CA GLY A 115 -24.64 -4.92 -9.01
C GLY A 115 -25.27 -4.15 -7.84
N ALA A 116 -25.12 -2.83 -7.81
CA ALA A 116 -25.61 -1.94 -6.75
C ALA A 116 -26.95 -1.26 -7.06
N LEU A 117 -27.45 -1.35 -8.31
CA LEU A 117 -28.72 -0.73 -8.74
C LEU A 117 -29.97 -1.31 -8.03
N LYS A 118 -29.82 -2.32 -7.19
CA LYS A 118 -30.94 -2.97 -6.47
C LYS A 118 -30.62 -3.06 -4.98
N GLY A 119 -31.44 -2.43 -4.15
CA GLY A 119 -31.56 -2.79 -2.72
C GLY A 119 -30.74 -1.97 -1.73
N MET A 120 -30.36 -0.73 -2.04
CA MET A 120 -29.78 0.16 -1.03
C MET A 120 -30.88 0.85 -0.22
N ASP A 121 -30.86 0.75 1.11
CA ASP A 121 -31.81 1.49 1.97
C ASP A 121 -31.15 2.77 2.51
N ASP A 122 -31.71 3.94 2.17
CA ASP A 122 -31.21 5.22 2.66
C ASP A 122 -31.50 5.46 4.16
N THR A 123 -32.35 4.64 4.77
CA THR A 123 -32.79 4.77 6.17
C THR A 123 -32.05 3.86 7.14
N GLU A 124 -31.22 2.92 6.66
CA GLU A 124 -30.52 1.95 7.50
C GLU A 124 -29.44 2.61 8.37
N GLU A 125 -29.40 2.24 9.66
CA GLU A 125 -28.62 2.93 10.71
C GLU A 125 -27.09 2.89 10.48
N PHE A 126 -26.58 1.81 9.91
CA PHE A 126 -25.13 1.58 9.72
C PHE A 126 -24.67 1.71 8.27
N CYS A 127 -25.59 2.00 7.36
CA CYS A 127 -25.39 2.12 5.92
C CYS A 127 -24.71 0.91 5.25
N LYS A 128 -24.85 -0.29 5.80
CA LYS A 128 -24.25 -1.55 5.34
C LYS A 128 -24.72 -1.98 3.96
N ASP A 129 -25.92 -1.60 3.55
CA ASP A 129 -26.43 -1.97 2.21
C ASP A 129 -25.59 -1.34 1.08
N TYR A 130 -24.82 -0.28 1.39
CA TYR A 130 -23.87 0.35 0.47
C TYR A 130 -22.50 -0.35 0.44
N ASP A 131 -22.21 -1.21 1.42
CA ASP A 131 -20.89 -1.83 1.60
C ASP A 131 -20.45 -2.70 0.41
N PRO A 132 -21.31 -3.55 -0.21
CA PRO A 132 -20.91 -4.34 -1.38
C PRO A 132 -20.49 -3.45 -2.56
N MET A 133 -21.25 -2.39 -2.83
CA MET A 133 -20.93 -1.44 -3.89
C MET A 133 -19.64 -0.68 -3.58
N ILE A 134 -19.50 -0.14 -2.37
CA ILE A 134 -18.31 0.61 -1.95
C ILE A 134 -17.07 -0.28 -2.06
N LYS A 135 -17.16 -1.53 -1.58
CA LYS A 135 -16.07 -2.50 -1.71
C LYS A 135 -15.74 -2.79 -3.17
N CYS A 136 -16.74 -3.00 -4.01
CA CYS A 136 -16.54 -3.25 -5.44
C CYS A 136 -15.85 -2.06 -6.11
N LEU A 137 -16.32 -0.83 -5.88
CA LEU A 137 -15.72 0.38 -6.44
C LEU A 137 -14.27 0.53 -5.97
N LEU A 138 -14.01 0.32 -4.66
CA LEU A 138 -12.66 0.38 -4.09
C LEU A 138 -11.75 -0.75 -4.60
N SER A 139 -12.28 -1.93 -4.92
CA SER A 139 -11.51 -3.06 -5.47
C SER A 139 -11.30 -2.98 -6.99
N THR A 140 -12.09 -2.15 -7.66
CA THR A 140 -12.04 -1.91 -9.11
C THR A 140 -10.96 -0.91 -9.47
N PHE A 141 -10.61 -0.02 -8.54
CA PHE A 141 -9.27 0.51 -8.53
C PHE A 141 -8.33 -0.66 -8.26
N PRO A 142 -7.34 -0.94 -9.14
CA PRO A 142 -6.35 -1.97 -8.84
C PRO A 142 -5.84 -1.70 -7.43
N ASN A 143 -5.83 -2.74 -6.58
CA ASN A 143 -5.35 -2.65 -5.19
C ASN A 143 -4.11 -1.75 -5.13
N GLU A 144 -4.26 -0.52 -4.65
CA GLU A 144 -3.17 0.42 -4.56
C GLU A 144 -2.29 0.16 -3.33
N SER A 145 -1.75 -1.05 -3.23
CA SER A 145 -0.48 -1.25 -2.53
C SER A 145 0.71 -0.97 -3.45
N ASP A 146 0.48 -0.63 -4.72
CA ASP A 146 1.51 -0.33 -5.72
C ASP A 146 2.10 1.09 -5.56
N LYS A 147 2.77 1.32 -4.43
CA LYS A 147 3.86 2.31 -4.40
C LYS A 147 4.74 2.02 -5.62
N SER A 148 5.09 3.03 -6.42
CA SER A 148 6.06 2.81 -7.51
C SER A 148 7.29 2.09 -6.94
N CYS A 149 7.90 1.16 -7.69
CA CYS A 149 9.04 0.38 -7.16
C CYS A 149 10.12 1.30 -6.56
N LYS A 150 10.35 2.48 -7.17
CA LYS A 150 11.23 3.54 -6.63
C LYS A 150 10.78 4.07 -5.26
N GLN A 151 9.50 4.26 -5.04
CA GLN A 151 8.94 4.74 -3.78
C GLN A 151 8.91 3.65 -2.69
N ILE A 152 8.68 2.38 -3.05
CA ILE A 152 8.89 1.23 -2.15
C ILE A 152 10.34 1.21 -1.69
N MET A 153 11.28 1.32 -2.63
CA MET A 153 12.70 1.35 -2.33
C MET A 153 13.09 2.52 -1.44
N ALA A 154 12.53 3.71 -1.68
CA ALA A 154 12.78 4.89 -0.83
C ALA A 154 12.25 4.69 0.60
N ASP A 155 11.05 4.13 0.76
CA ASP A 155 10.43 3.88 2.06
C ASP A 155 11.11 2.76 2.84
N MET A 156 11.52 1.68 2.15
CA MET A 156 12.35 0.62 2.71
C MET A 156 13.70 1.17 3.15
N THR A 157 14.38 1.95 2.29
CA THR A 157 15.64 2.61 2.65
C THR A 157 15.50 3.48 3.89
N LYS A 158 14.44 4.29 3.97
CA LYS A 158 14.18 5.15 5.14
C LYS A 158 13.95 4.34 6.42
N ARG A 159 13.21 3.23 6.34
CA ARG A 159 12.98 2.32 7.48
C ARG A 159 14.26 1.60 7.89
N GLN A 160 15.02 1.07 6.94
CA GLN A 160 16.33 0.46 7.19
C GLN A 160 17.27 1.43 7.90
N LEU A 161 17.37 2.69 7.44
CA LEU A 161 18.18 3.72 8.11
C LEU A 161 17.69 4.01 9.54
N SER A 162 16.37 4.02 9.76
CA SER A 162 15.79 4.17 11.09
C SER A 162 16.12 2.97 12.00
N GLY A 163 15.98 1.74 11.49
CA GLY A 163 16.32 0.51 12.20
C GLY A 163 17.80 0.43 12.56
N ILE A 164 18.68 0.70 11.60
CA ILE A 164 20.14 0.82 11.82
C ILE A 164 20.45 1.85 12.90
N THR A 165 19.79 3.02 12.87
CA THR A 165 19.99 4.06 13.88
C THR A 165 19.57 3.60 15.28
N LYS A 166 18.47 2.84 15.40
CA LYS A 166 18.02 2.27 16.69
C LYS A 166 19.03 1.24 17.21
N CYS A 167 19.50 0.33 16.35
CA CYS A 167 20.51 -0.66 16.71
C CYS A 167 21.82 -0.01 17.14
N ILE A 168 22.28 1.02 16.42
CA ILE A 168 23.49 1.77 16.80
C ILE A 168 23.37 2.36 18.21
N LYS A 169 22.21 2.96 18.53
CA LYS A 169 21.96 3.52 19.86
C LYS A 169 21.89 2.45 20.95
N GLY A 170 21.30 1.30 20.64
CA GLY A 170 21.17 0.17 21.57
C GLY A 170 22.49 -0.49 21.94
N MET A 171 23.43 -0.60 20.98
CA MET A 171 24.69 -1.33 21.15
C MET A 171 25.79 -0.55 21.88
N LYS A 172 25.62 0.76 22.12
CA LYS A 172 26.54 1.61 22.93
C LYS A 172 28.03 1.44 22.61
N PHE A 173 28.42 1.66 21.36
CA PHE A 173 29.84 1.58 20.94
C PHE A 173 30.73 2.61 21.64
N LYS A 174 31.97 2.21 21.97
CA LYS A 174 32.95 3.08 22.63
C LYS A 174 33.55 4.12 21.68
N ASN A 175 33.74 3.76 20.40
CA ASN A 175 34.31 4.64 19.38
C ASN A 175 33.89 4.21 17.96
N GLY A 176 34.26 5.02 16.96
CA GLY A 176 33.96 4.76 15.55
C GLY A 176 34.62 3.50 14.98
N LYS A 177 35.80 3.10 15.49
CA LYS A 177 36.51 1.89 15.05
C LYS A 177 35.77 0.62 15.49
N GLU A 178 35.28 0.58 16.73
CA GLU A 178 34.44 -0.51 17.22
C GLU A 178 33.12 -0.59 16.47
N LYS A 179 32.48 0.57 16.21
CA LYS A 179 31.25 0.65 15.40
C LYS A 179 31.47 0.07 14.00
N ALA A 180 32.58 0.41 13.33
CA ALA A 180 32.91 -0.10 12.01
C ALA A 180 33.15 -1.62 12.02
N ALA A 181 33.88 -2.13 13.02
CA ALA A 181 34.13 -3.56 13.17
C ALA A 181 32.85 -4.38 13.43
N LYS A 182 31.85 -3.78 14.08
CA LYS A 182 30.56 -4.40 14.40
C LYS A 182 29.44 -4.04 13.42
N MET A 183 29.78 -3.58 12.20
CA MET A 183 28.76 -3.22 11.21
C MET A 183 27.81 -4.38 10.89
N ASN A 184 28.33 -5.60 10.76
CA ASN A 184 27.50 -6.77 10.50
C ASN A 184 26.54 -7.07 11.65
N CYS A 185 26.97 -6.84 12.90
CA CYS A 185 26.08 -6.95 14.06
C CYS A 185 24.99 -5.88 14.09
N ILE A 186 25.29 -4.65 13.62
CA ILE A 186 24.27 -3.60 13.47
C ILE A 186 23.22 -4.03 12.43
N MET A 187 23.67 -4.59 11.31
CA MET A 187 22.80 -5.07 10.24
C MET A 187 21.97 -6.28 10.67
N LYS A 188 22.57 -7.25 11.38
CA LYS A 188 21.86 -8.36 12.03
C LYS A 188 20.74 -7.85 12.93
N CYS A 189 21.05 -6.92 13.84
CA CYS A 189 20.04 -6.32 14.72
C CYS A 189 18.90 -5.64 13.93
N ALA A 190 19.21 -4.97 12.82
CA ALA A 190 18.18 -4.36 11.99
C ALA A 190 17.30 -5.43 11.33
N MET A 191 17.90 -6.52 10.84
CA MET A 191 17.18 -7.65 10.23
C MET A 191 16.30 -8.41 11.22
N GLU A 192 16.75 -8.60 12.47
CA GLU A 192 15.95 -9.18 13.56
C GLU A 192 14.73 -8.32 13.88
N ASN A 193 14.91 -6.99 13.98
CA ASN A 193 13.83 -6.06 14.28
C ASN A 193 12.76 -6.00 13.17
N GLU A 194 13.15 -6.24 11.92
CA GLU A 194 12.24 -6.28 10.77
C GLU A 194 11.61 -7.66 10.54
N GLY A 195 12.01 -8.66 11.33
CA GLY A 195 11.50 -10.04 11.27
C GLY A 195 12.20 -10.93 10.24
N LEU A 196 13.25 -10.44 9.56
CA LEU A 196 13.98 -11.19 8.54
C LEU A 196 14.86 -12.27 9.14
N VAL A 197 15.47 -11.99 10.29
CA VAL A 197 16.23 -12.95 11.07
C VAL A 197 15.39 -13.38 12.26
N SER A 198 15.28 -14.69 12.43
CA SER A 198 14.55 -15.32 13.52
C SER A 198 15.24 -15.09 14.86
N LYS A 199 14.55 -15.37 15.96
CA LYS A 199 15.17 -15.30 17.30
C LYS A 199 16.32 -16.29 17.49
N THR A 200 16.37 -17.34 16.67
CA THR A 200 17.48 -18.31 16.62
C THR A 200 18.63 -17.85 15.73
N GLY A 201 18.53 -16.64 15.14
CA GLY A 201 19.58 -16.02 14.34
C GLY A 201 19.68 -16.51 12.89
N ASP A 202 18.72 -17.30 12.43
CA ASP A 202 18.70 -17.80 11.06
C ASP A 202 17.60 -17.11 10.22
N ILE A 203 17.69 -17.23 8.90
CA ILE A 203 16.69 -16.77 7.94
C ILE A 203 15.90 -17.98 7.42
N SER A 204 14.61 -17.77 7.15
CA SER A 204 13.79 -18.79 6.50
C SER A 204 13.01 -18.23 5.32
N ARG A 205 12.45 -19.14 4.53
CA ARG A 205 11.60 -18.77 3.40
C ARG A 205 10.33 -18.07 3.87
N GLU A 206 9.72 -18.56 4.93
CA GLU A 206 8.49 -18.01 5.51
C GLU A 206 8.71 -16.56 5.94
N GLN A 207 9.85 -16.24 6.55
CA GLN A 207 10.17 -14.88 6.99
C GLN A 207 10.31 -13.91 5.81
N ILE A 208 10.92 -14.37 4.71
CA ILE A 208 10.99 -13.58 3.48
C ILE A 208 9.60 -13.41 2.90
N ASP A 209 8.82 -14.48 2.75
CA ASP A 209 7.48 -14.40 2.17
C ASP A 209 6.58 -13.44 2.97
N GLU A 210 6.64 -13.46 4.31
CA GLU A 210 5.94 -12.51 5.17
C GLU A 210 6.38 -11.05 4.93
N ILE A 211 7.69 -10.81 4.82
CA ILE A 211 8.22 -9.47 4.52
C ILE A 211 7.80 -9.03 3.13
N LEU A 212 7.84 -9.93 2.14
CA LEU A 212 7.48 -9.60 0.77
C LEU A 212 5.99 -9.25 0.69
N ILE A 213 5.11 -10.06 1.26
CA ILE A 213 3.66 -9.80 1.31
C ILE A 213 3.36 -8.50 2.06
N ARG A 214 4.12 -8.18 3.11
CA ARG A 214 3.94 -6.95 3.90
C ARG A 214 4.41 -5.70 3.17
N GLU A 215 5.54 -5.79 2.48
CA GLU A 215 6.26 -4.63 1.94
C GLU A 215 6.01 -4.37 0.47
N PHE A 216 5.64 -5.41 -0.29
CA PHE A 216 5.46 -5.35 -1.72
C PHE A 216 4.00 -5.59 -2.13
N PRO A 217 3.53 -4.85 -3.13
CA PRO A 217 2.26 -5.11 -3.80
C PRO A 217 2.30 -6.46 -4.52
N SER A 218 1.12 -7.07 -4.69
CA SER A 218 0.98 -8.39 -5.33
C SER A 218 1.59 -8.46 -6.72
N SER A 219 1.55 -7.36 -7.47
CA SER A 219 2.15 -7.21 -8.81
C SER A 219 3.67 -7.33 -8.82
N LEU A 220 4.34 -7.04 -7.70
CA LEU A 220 5.80 -7.12 -7.54
C LEU A 220 6.25 -8.35 -6.75
N LEU A 221 5.33 -9.11 -6.14
CA LEU A 221 5.69 -10.25 -5.29
C LEU A 221 6.48 -11.32 -6.02
N GLU A 222 6.08 -11.68 -7.25
CA GLU A 222 6.79 -12.71 -8.02
C GLU A 222 8.24 -12.29 -8.29
N ARG A 223 8.44 -11.04 -8.69
CA ARG A 223 9.78 -10.48 -8.95
C ARG A 223 10.59 -10.30 -7.67
N ALA A 224 9.97 -9.80 -6.60
CA ALA A 224 10.62 -9.63 -5.32
C ALA A 224 11.05 -10.99 -4.76
N ASN A 225 10.18 -12.00 -4.87
CA ASN A 225 10.50 -13.36 -4.50
C ASN A 225 11.67 -13.89 -5.35
N ALA A 226 11.61 -13.78 -6.68
CA ALA A 226 12.72 -14.18 -7.56
C ALA A 226 14.04 -13.44 -7.26
N THR A 227 13.96 -12.22 -6.73
CA THR A 227 15.13 -11.39 -6.37
C THR A 227 15.77 -11.82 -5.05
N PHE A 228 14.97 -12.10 -4.02
CA PHE A 228 15.48 -12.35 -2.67
C PHE A 228 15.57 -13.84 -2.29
N GLN A 229 14.73 -14.70 -2.87
CA GLN A 229 14.70 -16.14 -2.59
C GLN A 229 16.07 -16.82 -2.80
N PRO A 230 16.86 -16.51 -3.85
CA PRO A 230 18.17 -17.15 -4.04
C PRO A 230 19.15 -16.86 -2.90
N CYS A 231 19.04 -15.71 -2.23
CA CYS A 231 19.87 -15.38 -1.08
C CYS A 231 19.50 -16.24 0.13
N VAL A 232 18.21 -16.52 0.33
CA VAL A 232 17.74 -17.38 1.44
C VAL A 232 18.18 -18.81 1.21
N GLU A 233 17.90 -19.36 0.03
CA GLU A 233 18.22 -20.76 -0.28
C GLU A 233 19.72 -21.05 -0.17
N LYS A 234 20.56 -20.06 -0.47
CA LYS A 234 22.01 -20.20 -0.41
C LYS A 234 22.58 -20.10 1.01
N TYR A 235 21.97 -19.31 1.90
CA TYR A 235 22.57 -18.95 3.19
C TYR A 235 21.77 -19.36 4.42
N ALA A 236 20.55 -19.87 4.27
CA ALA A 236 19.81 -20.49 5.37
C ALA A 236 20.66 -21.59 6.04
N GLY A 237 20.72 -21.58 7.37
CA GLY A 237 21.50 -22.53 8.17
C GLY A 237 23.00 -22.23 8.24
N THR A 238 23.48 -21.15 7.64
CA THR A 238 24.93 -20.81 7.62
C THR A 238 25.34 -19.75 8.65
N MET A 239 24.36 -19.11 9.30
CA MET A 239 24.59 -18.03 10.27
C MET A 239 24.74 -18.56 11.69
N ASP A 240 25.61 -17.92 12.46
CA ASP A 240 25.83 -18.23 13.88
C ASP A 240 25.25 -17.13 14.77
N ALA A 241 24.21 -17.45 15.53
CA ALA A 241 23.58 -16.50 16.43
C ALA A 241 24.40 -16.21 17.69
N ASN A 242 25.35 -17.09 18.04
CA ASN A 242 26.04 -17.05 19.31
C ASN A 242 27.15 -15.98 19.32
N PRO A 243 27.07 -14.97 20.20
CA PRO A 243 28.07 -13.90 20.28
C PRO A 243 29.44 -14.36 20.79
N GLU A 244 29.56 -15.56 21.36
CA GLU A 244 30.85 -16.12 21.79
C GLU A 244 31.66 -16.69 20.63
N THR A 245 30.97 -17.33 19.68
CA THR A 245 31.59 -17.97 18.50
C THR A 245 31.61 -17.06 17.27
N ASP A 246 30.69 -16.10 17.18
CA ASP A 246 30.71 -15.05 16.15
C ASP A 246 30.55 -13.63 16.74
N PRO A 247 31.58 -13.11 17.43
CA PRO A 247 31.52 -11.82 18.14
C PRO A 247 31.40 -10.59 17.22
N LEU A 248 31.64 -10.76 15.93
CA LEU A 248 31.56 -9.70 14.92
C LEU A 248 30.38 -9.91 13.94
N CYS A 249 29.58 -10.95 14.14
CA CYS A 249 28.48 -11.33 13.25
C CYS A 249 28.97 -11.52 11.80
N ALA A 250 30.19 -12.03 11.63
CA ALA A 250 30.84 -12.25 10.34
C ALA A 250 30.08 -13.27 9.48
N THR A 251 29.40 -14.24 10.10
CA THR A 251 28.58 -15.23 9.40
C THR A 251 27.35 -14.63 8.71
N TYR A 252 26.95 -13.40 9.05
CA TYR A 252 25.84 -12.68 8.41
C TYR A 252 26.29 -11.86 7.18
N ASP A 253 27.60 -11.60 7.03
CA ASP A 253 28.13 -10.81 5.91
C ASP A 253 27.70 -11.34 4.52
N PRO A 254 27.75 -12.67 4.24
CA PRO A 254 27.38 -13.19 2.94
C PRO A 254 25.91 -12.94 2.57
N VAL A 255 24.98 -13.13 3.51
CA VAL A 255 23.55 -12.89 3.27
C VAL A 255 23.26 -11.40 3.14
N ILE A 256 23.85 -10.54 3.99
CA ILE A 256 23.69 -9.09 3.91
C ILE A 256 24.12 -8.58 2.54
N LYS A 257 25.30 -9.00 2.07
CA LYS A 257 25.82 -8.64 0.74
C LYS A 257 24.90 -9.14 -0.37
N CYS A 258 24.41 -10.37 -0.27
CA CYS A 258 23.51 -10.92 -1.27
C CYS A 258 22.23 -10.07 -1.38
N LEU A 259 21.57 -9.80 -0.27
CA LEU A 259 20.34 -9.00 -0.23
C LEU A 259 20.56 -7.59 -0.79
N ILE A 260 21.63 -6.91 -0.37
CA ILE A 260 21.96 -5.55 -0.86
C ILE A 260 22.25 -5.58 -2.37
N SER A 261 23.00 -6.58 -2.85
CA SER A 261 23.34 -6.72 -4.27
C SER A 261 22.13 -7.06 -5.16
N ALA A 262 21.08 -7.63 -4.57
CA ALA A 262 19.85 -7.99 -5.27
C ALA A 262 18.90 -6.79 -5.42
N LEU A 263 18.97 -5.80 -4.52
CA LEU A 263 18.10 -4.61 -4.52
C LEU A 263 18.03 -3.86 -5.86
N PRO A 264 19.13 -3.65 -6.63
CA PRO A 264 19.05 -2.99 -7.92
C PRO A 264 18.23 -3.74 -8.97
N ASN A 265 18.13 -5.07 -8.87
CA ASN A 265 17.40 -5.92 -9.82
C ASN A 265 15.88 -5.93 -9.57
N LEU A 266 15.46 -5.36 -8.44
CA LEU A 266 14.08 -5.37 -7.98
C LEU A 266 13.19 -4.42 -8.78
N CYS A 267 13.74 -3.29 -9.21
CA CYS A 267 13.04 -2.29 -10.01
C CYS A 267 13.65 -2.25 -11.41
N PRO A 268 12.89 -2.50 -12.48
CA PRO A 268 13.44 -2.39 -13.83
C PRO A 268 13.91 -0.95 -14.08
N PRO A 269 15.01 -0.75 -14.85
CA PRO A 269 15.28 0.55 -15.42
C PRO A 269 14.09 0.97 -16.27
N ALA A 270 13.68 2.24 -16.11
CA ALA A 270 12.61 2.85 -16.88
C ALA A 270 12.95 2.88 -18.38
#